data_AF-A0A3M1N2T4-F1
#
_entry.id   AF-A0A3M1N2T4-F1
#
_cell.length_a   1.000
_cell.length_b   1.000
_cell.length_c   1.000
_cell.angle_alpha   90.00
_cell.angle_beta   90.00
_cell.angle_gamma   90.00
#
_symmetry.space_group_name_H-M   'P 1'
#
loop_
_entity.id
_entity.type
_entity.pdbx_description
1 polymer ?
#
loop_
_entity_poly.entity_id
_entity_poly.type
_entity_poly.pdbx_seq_one_letter_code
_entity_poly.pdbx_strand_id
1 'polypeptide(L)'
;MISLPISRWTLGEEATPLALSIGVIFQVAVGMSFLAQRWSAWRLMRTGLTVILLGWAVEWIGHQTGFPFGFYSYTERLQPQLGGVPLLIPLAWLMMLPPAWAVAF
;
A
#
# COMPACT_ATOMS: atom_id res chain seq x y z
N MET A 1 11.47 4.38 -7.15
CA MET A 1 10.99 5.75 -6.89
C MET A 1 12.20 6.66 -6.72
N ILE A 2 12.48 7.53 -7.70
CA ILE A 2 13.62 8.47 -7.63
C ILE A 2 13.40 9.53 -6.52
N SER A 3 12.15 9.73 -6.10
CA SER A 3 11.75 10.70 -5.07
C SER A 3 12.26 10.38 -3.66
N LEU A 4 12.46 9.10 -3.31
CA LEU A 4 12.84 8.72 -1.94
C LEU A 4 14.29 9.12 -1.60
N PRO A 5 15.31 8.81 -2.44
CA PRO A 5 16.67 9.32 -2.24
C PRO A 5 16.71 10.86 -2.17
N ILE A 6 15.99 11.53 -3.08
CA ILE A 6 15.92 13.00 -3.11
C ILE A 6 15.36 13.54 -1.79
N SER A 7 14.23 13.00 -1.32
CA SER A 7 13.63 13.41 -0.05
C SER A 7 14.58 13.20 1.13
N ARG A 8 15.36 12.10 1.15
CA ARG A 8 16.33 11.87 2.22
C ARG A 8 17.49 12.86 2.17
N TRP A 9 17.97 13.21 0.98
CA TRP A 9 19.05 14.19 0.79
C TRP A 9 18.63 15.61 1.14
N THR A 10 17.38 16.00 0.85
CA THR A 10 16.91 17.38 1.01
C THR A 10 16.19 17.64 2.34
N LEU A 11 15.42 16.67 2.84
CA LEU A 11 14.57 16.82 4.02
C LEU A 11 15.00 15.94 5.21
N GLY A 12 16.01 15.09 5.02
CA GLY A 12 16.54 14.20 6.06
C GLY A 12 15.73 12.92 6.27
N GLU A 13 16.27 12.05 7.13
CA GLU A 13 15.69 10.74 7.46
C GLU A 13 14.28 10.84 8.08
N GLU A 14 14.01 11.88 8.87
CA GLU A 14 12.73 12.06 9.58
C GLU A 14 11.55 12.33 8.63
N ALA A 15 11.80 12.86 7.44
CA ALA A 15 10.78 13.07 6.42
C ALA A 15 10.37 11.79 5.67
N THR A 16 11.13 10.70 5.83
CA THR A 16 10.95 9.45 5.07
C THR A 16 9.54 8.86 5.20
N PRO A 17 8.94 8.71 6.41
CA PRO A 17 7.60 8.14 6.55
C PRO A 17 6.53 8.97 5.84
N LEU A 18 6.65 10.29 5.92
CA LEU A 18 5.72 11.21 5.24
C LEU A 18 5.87 11.13 3.73
N ALA A 19 7.11 11.16 3.21
CA ALA A 19 7.37 11.07 1.78
C ALA A 19 6.87 9.74 1.19
N LEU A 20 7.04 8.63 1.90
CA LEU A 20 6.47 7.33 1.51
C LEU A 20 4.95 7.36 1.51
N SER A 21 4.33 7.94 2.54
CA SER A 21 2.87 8.04 2.64
C SER A 21 2.27 8.85 1.49
N ILE A 22 2.86 10.01 1.18
CA ILE A 22 2.46 10.85 0.05
C ILE A 22 2.61 10.08 -1.26
N GLY A 23 3.74 9.38 -1.46
CA GLY A 23 3.99 8.60 -2.67
C GLY A 23 2.94 7.51 -2.88
N VAL A 24 2.64 6.72 -1.85
CA VAL A 24 1.63 5.65 -1.90
C VAL A 24 0.25 6.24 -2.15
N ILE A 25 -0.17 7.28 -1.41
CA ILE A 25 -1.48 7.90 -1.59
C ILE A 25 -1.63 8.44 -3.02
N PHE A 26 -0.60 9.09 -3.55
CA PHE A 26 -0.60 9.58 -4.92
C PHE A 26 -0.74 8.44 -5.93
N GLN A 27 0.03 7.36 -5.79
CA GLN A 27 -0.02 6.21 -6.70
C GLN A 27 -1.38 5.50 -6.64
N VAL A 28 -1.95 5.32 -5.44
CA VAL A 28 -3.29 4.77 -5.26
C VAL A 28 -4.33 5.69 -5.90
N ALA A 29 -4.26 7.00 -5.69
CA ALA A 29 -5.20 7.95 -6.29
C ALA A 29 -5.16 7.89 -7.83
N VAL A 30 -3.96 7.86 -8.43
CA VAL A 30 -3.79 7.74 -9.88
C VAL A 30 -4.34 6.39 -10.40
N GLY A 31 -3.96 5.28 -9.76
CA GLY A 31 -4.41 3.95 -10.14
C GLY A 31 -5.94 3.78 -10.05
N MET A 32 -6.53 4.26 -8.95
CA MET A 32 -7.98 4.22 -8.76
C MET A 32 -8.71 5.14 -9.73
N SER A 33 -8.17 6.33 -10.03
CA SER A 33 -8.75 7.24 -11.04
C SER A 33 -8.70 6.65 -12.45
N PHE A 34 -7.65 5.91 -12.78
CA PHE A 34 -7.53 5.18 -14.04
C PHE A 34 -8.55 4.05 -14.15
N LEU A 35 -8.76 3.28 -13.08
CA LEU A 35 -9.73 2.18 -13.04
C LEU A 35 -11.18 2.69 -12.98
N ALA A 36 -11.44 3.83 -12.33
CA ALA A 36 -12.75 4.46 -12.27
C ALA A 36 -13.30 4.86 -13.65
N GLN A 37 -12.41 5.11 -14.63
CA GLN A 37 -12.81 5.37 -16.03
C GLN A 37 -13.26 4.10 -16.78
N ARG A 38 -12.98 2.91 -16.23
CA ARG A 38 -13.21 1.61 -16.88
C ARG A 38 -14.22 0.75 -16.15
N TRP A 39 -14.33 0.90 -14.83
CA TRP A 39 -15.17 0.09 -13.96
C TRP A 39 -16.26 0.95 -13.33
N SER A 40 -17.41 0.32 -13.02
CA SER A 40 -18.44 0.97 -12.20
C SER A 40 -17.93 1.21 -10.78
N ALA A 41 -18.47 2.24 -10.11
CA ALA A 41 -18.12 2.57 -8.73
C ALA A 41 -18.28 1.37 -7.77
N TRP A 42 -19.32 0.56 -7.97
CA TRP A 42 -19.55 -0.66 -7.20
C TRP A 42 -18.43 -1.70 -7.37
N ARG A 43 -18.02 -1.96 -8.61
CA ARG A 43 -16.92 -2.91 -8.90
C ARG A 43 -15.60 -2.40 -8.31
N LEU A 44 -15.31 -1.11 -8.46
CA LEU A 44 -14.12 -0.47 -7.92
C LEU A 44 -14.08 -0.59 -6.39
N MET A 45 -15.17 -0.21 -5.73
CA MET A 45 -15.28 -0.26 -4.27
C MET A 45 -15.13 -1.70 -3.74
N ARG A 46 -15.86 -2.66 -4.33
CA ARG A 46 -15.77 -4.06 -3.90
C ARG A 46 -14.37 -4.63 -4.07
N THR A 47 -13.79 -4.46 -5.25
CA THR A 47 -12.44 -4.99 -5.54
C THR A 47 -11.40 -4.33 -4.64
N GLY A 48 -11.47 -3.01 -4.49
CA GLY A 48 -10.57 -2.26 -3.62
C GLY A 48 -10.66 -2.69 -2.17
N LEU A 49 -11.89 -2.84 -1.63
CA LEU A 49 -12.09 -3.29 -0.26
C LEU A 49 -11.59 -4.72 -0.06
N THR A 50 -11.84 -5.62 -1.02
CA THR A 50 -11.31 -6.98 -0.98
C THR A 50 -9.78 -7.00 -0.94
N VAL A 51 -9.09 -6.18 -1.74
CA VAL A 51 -7.62 -6.10 -1.72
C VAL A 51 -7.10 -5.54 -0.40
N ILE A 52 -7.71 -4.49 0.15
CA ILE A 52 -7.29 -3.92 1.44
C ILE A 52 -7.43 -4.97 2.55
N LEU A 53 -8.59 -5.63 2.63
CA LEU A 53 -8.88 -6.59 3.71
C LEU A 53 -7.98 -7.84 3.61
N LEU A 54 -7.83 -8.40 2.41
CA LEU A 54 -6.98 -9.57 2.20
C LEU A 54 -5.50 -9.23 2.36
N GLY A 55 -5.06 -8.08 1.84
CA GLY A 55 -3.68 -7.60 2.00
C GLY A 55 -3.32 -7.41 3.47
N TRP A 56 -4.21 -6.76 4.24
CA TRP A 56 -3.99 -6.60 5.68
C TRP A 56 -3.98 -7.95 6.41
N ALA A 57 -4.91 -8.87 6.08
CA ALA A 57 -4.96 -10.18 6.73
C ALA A 57 -3.69 -11.00 6.46
N VAL A 58 -3.18 -11.00 5.22
CA VAL A 58 -1.94 -11.70 4.85
C VAL A 58 -0.73 -11.11 5.58
N GLU A 59 -0.63 -9.78 5.64
CA GLU A 59 0.46 -9.09 6.36
C GLU A 59 0.38 -9.34 7.86
N TRP A 60 -0.83 -9.34 8.43
CA TRP A 60 -1.03 -9.59 9.86
C TRP A 60 -0.68 -11.04 10.22
N ILE A 61 -1.11 -12.01 9.42
CA ILE A 61 -0.72 -13.42 9.58
C ILE A 61 0.80 -13.57 9.43
N GLY A 62 1.40 -12.92 8.42
CA GLY A 62 2.84 -12.89 8.21
C GLY A 62 3.61 -12.37 9.42
N HIS A 63 3.20 -11.21 9.92
CA HIS A 63 3.79 -10.58 11.10
C HIS A 63 3.68 -11.44 12.37
N GLN A 64 2.54 -12.13 12.57
CA GLN A 64 2.31 -12.94 13.78
C GLN A 64 2.94 -14.33 13.71
N THR A 65 2.98 -14.95 12.53
CA THR A 65 3.31 -16.39 12.39
C THR A 65 4.65 -16.64 11.68
N GLY A 66 5.19 -15.65 10.99
CA GLY A 66 6.36 -15.80 10.13
C GLY A 66 6.06 -16.44 8.77
N PHE A 67 4.81 -16.76 8.44
CA PHE A 67 4.39 -17.25 7.13
C PHE A 67 3.41 -16.26 6.47
N PRO A 68 3.59 -15.85 5.21
CA PRO A 68 4.45 -16.44 4.19
C PRO A 68 5.85 -15.79 4.02
N PHE A 69 6.14 -14.69 4.73
CA PHE A 69 7.31 -13.84 4.40
C PHE A 69 8.55 -14.06 5.30
N GLY A 70 8.50 -14.99 6.26
CA GLY A 70 9.49 -15.11 7.33
C GLY A 70 9.14 -14.24 8.54
N PHE A 71 9.94 -14.30 9.60
CA PHE A 71 9.76 -13.45 10.78
C PHE A 71 10.27 -12.03 10.52
N TYR A 72 9.40 -11.05 10.70
CA TYR A 72 9.73 -9.62 10.64
C TYR A 72 8.83 -8.84 11.60
N SER A 73 9.25 -7.63 11.96
CA SER A 73 8.44 -6.71 12.77
C SER A 73 8.52 -5.31 12.21
N TYR A 74 7.38 -4.64 12.13
CA TYR A 74 7.35 -3.24 11.73
C TYR A 74 7.84 -2.35 12.87
N THR A 75 8.59 -1.31 12.51
CA THR A 75 8.97 -0.26 13.47
C THR A 75 7.80 0.69 13.72
N GLU A 76 7.87 1.48 14.78
CA GLU A 76 6.83 2.46 15.12
C GLU A 76 6.79 3.69 14.19
N ARG A 77 7.70 3.82 13.22
CA ARG A 77 7.83 5.02 12.37
C ARG A 77 6.68 5.21 11.39
N LEU A 78 6.06 4.12 10.92
CA LEU A 78 4.92 4.16 9.99
C LEU A 78 3.63 3.95 10.76
N GLN A 79 2.97 5.05 11.09
CA GLN A 79 1.67 5.09 11.76
C GLN A 79 0.57 5.61 10.82
N PRO A 80 -0.69 5.25 11.06
CA PRO A 80 -1.19 4.34 12.10
C PRO A 80 -0.98 2.86 11.77
N GLN A 81 -0.90 2.03 12.82
CA GLN A 81 -0.84 0.56 12.71
C GLN A 81 -2.11 -0.10 13.25
N LEU A 82 -2.48 -1.24 12.65
CA LEU A 82 -3.54 -2.12 13.12
C LEU A 82 -2.98 -3.54 13.26
N GLY A 83 -2.98 -4.07 14.48
CA GLY A 83 -2.42 -5.40 14.76
C GLY A 83 -0.91 -5.50 14.57
N GLY A 84 -0.18 -4.38 14.65
CA GLY A 84 1.27 -4.29 14.37
C GLY A 84 1.62 -4.08 12.89
N VAL A 85 0.62 -3.97 12.01
CA VAL A 85 0.80 -3.73 10.57
C VAL A 85 0.42 -2.29 10.23
N PRO A 86 1.30 -1.48 9.62
CA PRO A 86 0.95 -0.13 9.18
C PRO A 86 -0.17 -0.14 8.15
N LEU A 87 -1.21 0.68 8.34
CA LEU A 87 -2.35 0.78 7.41
C LEU A 87 -1.95 1.24 6.01
N LEU A 88 -0.78 1.87 5.87
CA LEU A 88 -0.21 2.23 4.58
C LEU A 88 0.12 0.99 3.73
N ILE A 89 0.47 -0.14 4.34
CA ILE A 89 0.82 -1.37 3.63
C ILE A 89 -0.36 -1.90 2.82
N PRO A 90 -1.53 -2.26 3.39
CA PRO A 90 -2.66 -2.75 2.60
C PRO A 90 -3.19 -1.72 1.59
N LEU A 91 -2.97 -0.41 1.82
CA LEU A 91 -3.24 0.61 0.80
C LEU A 91 -2.26 0.52 -0.38
N ALA A 92 -0.97 0.31 -0.13
CA ALA A 92 0.03 0.15 -1.19
C ALA A 92 -0.27 -1.05 -2.10
N TRP A 93 -0.89 -2.13 -1.57
CA TRP A 93 -1.31 -3.27 -2.38
C TRP A 93 -2.31 -2.89 -3.49
N LEU A 94 -3.10 -1.83 -3.33
CA LEU A 94 -4.01 -1.33 -4.38
C LEU A 94 -3.27 -0.87 -5.64
N MET A 95 -1.99 -0.51 -5.53
CA MET A 95 -1.18 -0.13 -6.68
C MET A 95 -0.99 -1.29 -7.68
N MET A 96 -1.22 -2.54 -7.26
CA MET A 96 -1.19 -3.71 -8.14
C MET A 96 -2.49 -3.91 -8.92
N LEU A 97 -3.58 -3.21 -8.59
CA LEU A 97 -4.85 -3.38 -9.30
C LEU A 97 -4.76 -3.00 -10.80
N PRO A 98 -4.22 -1.83 -11.20
CA PRO A 98 -4.08 -1.51 -12.62
C PRO A 98 -3.22 -2.51 -13.43
N PRO A 99 -2.00 -2.91 -12.99
CA PRO A 99 -1.23 -3.89 -13.75
C PRO A 99 -1.85 -5.29 -13.73
N ALA A 100 -2.45 -5.74 -12.62
CA ALA A 100 -3.15 -7.02 -12.58
C ALA A 100 -4.35 -7.04 -13.54
N TRP A 101 -5.10 -5.93 -13.62
CA TRP A 101 -6.15 -5.75 -14.62
C TRP A 101 -5.58 -5.81 -16.04
N ALA A 102 -4.47 -5.12 -16.30
CA ALA A 102 -3.86 -5.09 -17.63
C ALA A 102 -3.34 -6.46 -18.11
N VAL A 103 -2.90 -7.34 -17.20
CA VAL A 103 -2.45 -8.70 -17.52
C VAL A 103 -3.61 -9.68 -17.70
N ALA A 104 -4.73 -9.45 -17.01
CA ALA A 104 -5.91 -10.30 -17.12
C ALA A 104 -6.69 -10.10 -18.44
N PHE A 105 -6.38 -9.05 -19.19
CA PHE A 105 -6.94 -8.73 -20.51
C PHE A 105 -5.95 -9.11 -21.61
#